data_AF-A0A1F7WN35-F1
#
_entry.id   AF-A0A1F7WN35-F1
#
_cell.length_a   1.000
_cell.length_b   1.000
_cell.length_c   1.000
_cell.angle_alpha   90.00
_cell.angle_beta   90.00
_cell.angle_gamma   90.00
#
_symmetry.space_group_name_H-M   'P 1'
#
loop_
_entity.id
_entity.type
_entity.pdbx_description
1 polymer ?
#
loop_
_entity_poly.entity_id
_entity_poly.type
_entity_poly.pdbx_seq_one_letter_code
_entity_poly.pdbx_strand_id
1 'polypeptide(L)' 'MPHHGSKNGLTQELLERSKPEVAVISVGRNNRYGHPHEEVLKMLSDENIKTLRTDELGDVEIETDGDTYSIKQ' A
#
# COMPACT_ATOMS: atom_id res chain seq x y z
N MET A 1 3.45 -0.89 -3.80
CA MET A 1 2.18 -0.71 -4.56
C MET A 1 2.45 -0.28 -5.98
N PRO A 2 1.75 -0.82 -7.00
CA PRO A 2 1.92 -0.42 -8.40
C PRO A 2 1.76 1.08 -8.58
N HIS A 3 2.75 1.71 -9.23
CA HIS A 3 2.74 3.12 -9.62
C HIS A 3 2.20 4.08 -8.55
N HIS A 4 2.73 3.98 -7.32
CA HIS A 4 2.38 4.88 -6.19
C HIS A 4 0.89 4.92 -5.83
N GLY A 5 0.10 3.90 -6.18
CA GLY A 5 -1.36 3.90 -5.97
C GLY A 5 -2.15 4.54 -7.12
N SER A 6 -1.60 4.48 -8.33
CA SER A 6 -2.33 4.81 -9.55
C SER A 6 -3.44 3.77 -9.83
N LYS A 7 -4.57 4.23 -10.34
CA LYS A 7 -5.73 3.41 -10.66
C LYS A 7 -5.54 2.38 -11.78
N ASN A 8 -4.52 2.58 -12.62
CA ASN A 8 -4.25 1.71 -13.74
C ASN A 8 -3.29 0.55 -13.39
N GLY A 9 -2.73 0.54 -12.17
CA GLY A 9 -1.67 -0.40 -11.80
C GLY A 9 -2.13 -1.57 -10.93
N LEU A 10 -3.16 -1.38 -10.11
CA LEU A 10 -3.70 -2.41 -9.22
C LEU A 10 -4.94 -3.05 -9.84
N THR A 11 -5.01 -4.38 -9.80
CA THR A 11 -6.19 -5.14 -10.23
C THR A 11 -6.64 -6.07 -9.11
N GLN A 12 -7.93 -6.38 -9.10
CA GLN A 12 -8.50 -7.36 -8.18
C GLN A 12 -7.79 -8.72 -8.28
N GLU A 13 -7.51 -9.19 -9.51
CA GLU A 13 -6.79 -10.45 -9.74
C GLU A 13 -5.41 -10.48 -9.07
N LEU A 14 -4.69 -9.34 -9.04
CA LEU A 14 -3.40 -9.25 -8.37
C LEU A 14 -3.55 -9.41 -6.86
N LEU A 15 -4.56 -8.78 -6.26
CA LEU A 15 -4.84 -8.89 -4.82
C LEU A 15 -5.25 -10.31 -4.44
N GLU A 16 -6.15 -10.92 -5.20
CA GLU A 16 -6.62 -12.29 -4.94
C GLU A 16 -5.51 -13.34 -5.04
N ARG A 17 -4.55 -13.13 -5.95
CA ARG A 17 -3.41 -14.04 -6.13
C ARG A 17 -2.31 -13.84 -5.10
N SER A 18 -2.03 -12.60 -4.72
CA SER A 18 -0.94 -12.29 -3.79
C SER A 18 -1.36 -12.30 -2.32
N LYS A 19 -2.65 -12.07 -2.04
CA LYS A 19 -3.26 -12.01 -0.69
C LYS A 19 -2.36 -11.29 0.32
N PRO A 20 -1.96 -10.04 0.04
CA PRO A 20 -1.00 -9.36 0.90
C PRO A 20 -1.66 -8.95 2.20
N GLU A 21 -0.93 -9.06 3.31
CA GLU A 21 -1.40 -8.51 4.59
C GLU A 21 -1.21 -6.99 4.68
N VAL A 22 -0.17 -6.48 4.01
CA VAL A 22 0.25 -5.08 4.04
C VAL A 22 0.50 -4.55 2.64
N ALA A 23 0.03 -3.34 2.37
CA ALA A 23 0.28 -2.58 1.16
C ALA A 23 1.06 -1.30 1.49
N VAL A 24 2.32 -1.22 1.05
CA VAL A 24 3.14 0.00 1.19
C VAL A 24 3.02 0.87 -0.07
N ILE A 25 2.51 2.09 0.12
CA ILE A 25 2.38 3.13 -0.91
C ILE A 25 3.49 4.17 -0.68
N SER A 26 4.57 4.07 -1.46
CA SER A 26 5.55 5.15 -1.53
C SER A 26 4.92 6.31 -2.32
N VAL A 27 4.70 7.44 -1.67
CA VAL A 27 4.08 8.65 -2.24
C VAL A 27 4.51 9.88 -1.42
N GLY A 28 4.53 11.06 -2.04
CA GLY A 28 4.88 12.32 -1.38
C GLY A 28 3.66 13.13 -0.92
N ARG A 29 3.80 13.88 0.18
CA ARG A 29 2.70 14.65 0.82
C ARG A 29 2.01 15.69 -0.08
N ASN A 30 2.72 16.22 -1.07
CA ASN A 30 2.18 17.18 -2.05
C ASN A 30 2.18 16.60 -3.46
N ASN A 31 1.83 15.31 -3.58
CA ASN A 31 1.82 14.62 -4.86
C ASN A 31 0.77 15.22 -5.81
N ARG A 32 1.25 15.88 -6.88
CA ARG A 32 0.40 16.53 -7.90
C ARG A 32 -0.33 15.55 -8.82
N TYR A 33 0.03 14.26 -8.81
CA TYR A 33 -0.64 13.23 -9.61
C TYR A 33 -1.96 12.76 -8.97
N GLY A 34 -2.27 13.20 -7.74
CA GLY A 34 -3.48 12.77 -7.02
C GLY A 34 -3.43 11.30 -6.59
N HIS A 35 -2.23 10.72 -6.45
CA HIS A 35 -2.06 9.37 -5.91
C HIS A 35 -1.85 9.42 -4.39
N PRO A 36 -2.20 8.34 -3.67
CA PRO A 36 -3.00 7.20 -4.15
C PRO A 36 -4.43 7.63 -4.49
N HIS A 37 -5.00 7.05 -5.55
CA HIS A 37 -6.40 7.33 -5.89
C HIS A 37 -7.34 6.67 -4.88
N GLU A 38 -8.49 7.30 -4.59
CA GLU A 38 -9.48 6.79 -3.64
C GLU A 38 -9.96 5.38 -3.97
N GLU A 39 -10.11 5.04 -5.26
CA GLU A 39 -10.52 3.70 -5.69
C GLU A 39 -9.49 2.62 -5.32
N VAL A 40 -8.20 2.96 -5.33
CA VAL A 40 -7.13 2.05 -4.90
C VAL A 40 -7.17 1.86 -3.39
N LEU A 41 -7.34 2.94 -2.63
CA LEU A 41 -7.49 2.86 -1.17
C LEU A 41 -8.73 2.05 -0.78
N LYS A 42 -9.84 2.25 -1.51
CA LYS A 42 -11.08 1.49 -1.30
C LYS A 42 -10.87 0.01 -1.58
N MET A 43 -10.24 -0.35 -2.69
CA MET A 43 -9.96 -1.74 -3.04
C MET A 43 -9.12 -2.44 -1.97
N LEU A 44 -8.07 -1.78 -1.45
CA LEU A 44 -7.27 -2.30 -0.34
C LEU A 44 -8.08 -2.46 0.94
N SER A 45 -8.94 -1.48 1.25
CA SER A 45 -9.81 -1.52 2.43
C SER A 45 -10.86 -2.62 2.36
N ASP A 46 -11.48 -2.83 1.19
CA ASP A 46 -12.50 -3.87 0.97
C ASP A 46 -11.91 -5.28 1.19
N GLU A 47 -10.64 -5.47 0.85
CA GLU A 47 -9.87 -6.71 1.04
C GLU A 47 -9.22 -6.82 2.44
N ASN A 48 -9.50 -5.88 3.36
CA ASN A 48 -8.91 -5.81 4.71
C ASN A 48 -7.37 -5.74 4.73
N ILE A 49 -6.76 -5.13 3.72
CA ILE A 49 -5.31 -5.00 3.60
C ILE A 49 -4.84 -3.76 4.37
N LYS A 50 -3.86 -3.93 5.27
CA LYS A 50 -3.28 -2.80 6.01
C LYS A 50 -2.50 -1.89 5.07
N THR A 51 -2.94 -0.64 4.93
CA THR A 51 -2.27 0.34 4.06
C THR A 51 -1.30 1.21 4.85
N LEU A 52 -0.06 1.32 4.37
CA LEU A 52 0.98 2.21 4.93
C LEU A 52 1.42 3.21 3.85
N ARG A 53 1.42 4.51 4.17
CA ARG A 53 1.77 5.56 3.20
C ARG A 53 2.92 6.43 3.71
N THR A 54 3.91 6.66 2.84
CA THR A 54 5.11 7.42 3.22
C THR A 54 4.87 8.93 3.35
N ASP A 55 3.79 9.46 2.78
CA ASP A 55 3.41 10.87 2.95
C ASP A 55 2.80 11.20 4.32
N GLU A 56 2.20 10.18 4.94
CA GLU A 56 1.60 10.24 6.27
C GLU A 56 2.60 9.85 7.34
N LEU A 57 3.33 8.75 7.14
CA LEU A 57 4.19 8.12 8.15
C LEU A 57 5.67 8.49 8.02
N GLY A 58 6.11 9.05 6.89
CA GLY A 58 7.53 9.20 6.58
C GLY A 58 8.12 7.87 6.10
N ASP A 59 9.24 7.46 6.69
CA ASP A 59 9.84 6.17 6.38
C ASP A 59 9.01 5.02 6.96
N VAL A 60 8.96 3.90 6.24
CA VAL A 60 8.27 2.68 6.67
C VAL A 60 9.29 1.57 6.71
N GLU A 61 9.54 1.03 7.91
CA GLU A 61 10.44 -0.11 8.12
C GLU A 61 9.63 -1.35 8.49
N ILE A 62 9.88 -2.45 7.77
CA ILE A 62 9.31 -3.77 8.07
C ILE A 62 10.48 -4.72 8.36
N GLU A 63 10.49 -5.26 9.57
CA GLU A 63 11.46 -6.26 10.00
C GLU A 63 10.76 -7.61 10.07
N THR A 64 11.39 -8.65 9.53
CA THR A 64 10.86 -10.02 9.50
C THR A 64 11.95 -11.02 9.82
N ASP A 65 11.57 -12.11 10.51
CA ASP A 65 12.41 -13.28 10.75
C ASP A 65 12.17 -14.39 9.69
N GLY A 66 11.25 -14.18 8.75
CA GLY A 66 10.83 -15.15 7.74
C GLY A 66 9.53 -15.89 8.07
N ASP A 67 9.10 -15.87 9.33
CA ASP A 67 7.83 -16.48 9.80
C ASP A 67 6.82 -15.41 10.23
N THR A 68 7.31 -14.32 10.84
CA THR A 68 6.52 -13.19 11.32
C THR A 68 7.17 -11.86 10.89
N TYR A 69 6.43 -10.77 11.01
CA TYR A 69 6.97 -9.43 10.79
C TYR A 69 6.45 -8.42 11.81
N SER A 70 7.19 -7.32 11.95
CA SER A 70 6.79 -6.14 12.69
C SER A 70 6.96 -4.90 11.82
N ILE A 71 6.15 -3.87 12.11
CA ILE A 71 6.25 -2.56 11.45
C ILE A 71 6.86 -1.61 12.48
N LYS A 72 8.04 -1.07 12.17
CA LYS A 72 8.71 -0.04 12.98
C LYS A 72 8.37 1.34 12.42
N GLN A 73 8.13 2.28 13.33
CA GLN A 73 7.85 3.70 13.05
C GLN A 73 8.93 4.55 13.71
#